data_AF-A0A8B3CQ67-F1
#
_entry.id   AF-A0A8B3CQ67-F1
#
_cell.length_a   1.000
_cell.length_b   1.000
_cell.length_c   1.000
_cell.angle_alpha   90.00
_cell.angle_beta   90.00
_cell.angle_gamma   90.00
#
_symmetry.space_group_name_H-M   'P 1'
#
loop_
_entity.id
_entity.type
_entity.pdbx_description
1 polymer ?
#
loop_
_entity_poly.entity_id
_entity_poly.type
_entity_poly.pdbx_seq_one_letter_code
_entity_poly.pdbx_strand_id
1 'polypeptide(L)'
;MERLGPDSILSFLLAFHFVRNVLNQLSRGIRKTKMKRKTHFIFLIFFLSLLSILTECRLLRNLRTETKDGSQLEKITVDGIERTYWIHLPKKKYSGTEKLPLVLGLHGRLGSGRNIMEDSKLNRISDREGFIVVYPDGIDRSWADGRGATPADKQKVDDVHFLEKLIDHISESYPVDKDKIFIFGHSNGGFMTQRMLIEKTKRFRAGVSVSSQISEFILRNFEPSGNVSVAFINGTKDSTVPYYGGYVRDGGEILSVEDSVDRWLQWNSCLKQPEIKKKDEKEDGTSVEIYSYNQCKGKTSVLHYKIVDGGHNWPGVNRNVPFIKMGTPTYELDPGEEIWTFFKSKSESASGN
;
A
#
# COMPACT_ATOMS: atom_id res chain seq x y z
N MET A 1 -15.16 -7.87 1.06
CA MET A 1 -16.35 -7.97 1.93
C MET A 1 -16.64 -9.44 2.13
N GLU A 2 -16.29 -10.00 3.29
CA GLU A 2 -16.74 -11.35 3.63
C GLU A 2 -18.27 -11.31 3.77
N ARG A 3 -18.96 -12.15 2.98
CA ARG A 3 -20.41 -12.33 3.08
C ARG A 3 -20.71 -12.89 4.46
N LEU A 4 -21.57 -12.20 5.21
CA LEU A 4 -22.20 -12.75 6.40
C LEU A 4 -22.89 -14.06 6.01
N GLY A 5 -22.56 -15.15 6.72
CA GLY A 5 -23.15 -16.46 6.48
C GLY A 5 -24.67 -16.44 6.68
N PRO A 6 -25.42 -17.38 6.06
CA PRO A 6 -26.88 -17.45 6.16
C PRO A 6 -27.39 -17.51 7.62
N ASP A 7 -26.62 -18.07 8.54
CA ASP A 7 -26.96 -18.15 9.98
C ASP A 7 -26.90 -16.79 10.70
N SER A 8 -26.04 -15.89 10.25
CA SER A 8 -25.90 -14.53 10.79
C SER A 8 -27.08 -13.65 10.41
N ILE A 9 -27.59 -13.82 9.19
CA ILE A 9 -28.76 -13.10 8.68
C ILE A 9 -30.04 -13.61 9.36
N LEU A 10 -30.16 -14.93 9.56
CA LEU A 10 -31.30 -15.52 10.26
C LEU A 10 -31.38 -15.05 11.72
N SER A 11 -30.24 -14.96 12.39
CA SER A 11 -30.14 -14.46 13.77
C SER A 11 -30.50 -12.97 13.87
N PHE A 12 -30.11 -12.16 12.88
CA PHE A 12 -30.51 -10.75 12.80
C PHE A 12 -32.00 -10.56 12.53
N LEU A 13 -32.57 -11.37 11.64
CA LEU A 13 -34.01 -11.34 11.32
C LEU A 13 -34.85 -11.79 12.50
N LEU A 14 -34.44 -12.83 13.24
CA LEU A 14 -35.11 -13.30 14.45
C LEU A 14 -35.06 -12.24 15.56
N ALA A 15 -33.89 -11.60 15.77
CA ALA A 15 -33.75 -10.51 16.73
C ALA A 15 -34.63 -9.31 16.35
N PHE A 16 -34.68 -8.94 15.06
CA PHE A 16 -35.52 -7.84 14.58
C PHE A 16 -37.02 -8.16 14.73
N HIS A 17 -37.44 -9.39 14.43
CA HIS A 17 -38.83 -9.80 14.57
C HIS A 17 -39.28 -9.86 16.04
N PHE A 18 -38.39 -10.31 16.91
CA PHE A 18 -38.61 -10.34 18.36
C PHE A 18 -38.76 -8.91 18.92
N VAL A 19 -37.85 -8.00 18.56
CA VAL A 19 -37.90 -6.58 18.97
C VAL A 19 -39.18 -5.91 18.45
N ARG A 20 -39.56 -6.16 17.19
CA ARG A 20 -40.80 -5.62 16.61
C ARG A 20 -42.04 -6.13 17.35
N ASN A 21 -42.07 -7.40 17.74
CA ASN A 21 -43.19 -7.96 18.48
C ASN A 21 -43.28 -7.42 19.91
N VAL A 22 -42.15 -7.21 20.59
CA VAL A 22 -42.10 -6.57 21.91
C VAL A 22 -42.58 -5.12 21.84
N LEU A 23 -42.11 -4.34 20.85
CA LEU A 23 -42.56 -2.96 20.64
C LEU A 23 -44.04 -2.88 20.27
N ASN A 24 -44.55 -3.81 19.46
CA ASN A 24 -45.97 -3.89 19.13
C ASN A 24 -46.83 -4.25 20.35
N GLN A 25 -46.38 -5.13 21.24
CA GLN A 25 -47.08 -5.41 22.49
C GLN A 25 -47.08 -4.22 23.46
N LEU A 26 -45.98 -3.45 23.50
CA LEU A 26 -45.89 -2.21 24.27
C LEU A 26 -46.83 -1.13 23.71
N SER A 27 -46.96 -1.02 22.38
CA SER A 27 -47.84 -0.04 21.72
C SER A 27 -49.33 -0.33 21.92
N ARG A 28 -49.72 -1.61 22.09
CA ARG A 28 -51.12 -2.03 22.26
C ARG A 28 -51.55 -2.14 23.73
N GLY A 29 -50.66 -1.86 24.67
CA GLY A 29 -50.85 -2.15 26.10
C GLY A 29 -50.85 -0.96 27.05
N ILE A 30 -50.91 0.30 26.59
CA ILE A 30 -51.01 1.46 27.50
C ILE A 30 -52.47 1.66 27.91
N ARG A 31 -52.99 0.73 28.71
CA ARG A 31 -54.01 1.03 29.72
C ARG A 31 -53.36 0.91 31.09
N LYS A 32 -53.33 2.04 31.80
CA LYS A 32 -52.82 2.24 33.16
C LYS A 32 -53.01 1.01 34.04
N THR A 33 -51.96 0.22 34.25
CA THR A 33 -51.86 -0.69 35.40
C THR A 33 -50.42 -0.71 35.92
N LYS A 34 -50.30 -0.66 37.25
CA LYS A 34 -49.05 -0.75 38.04
C LYS A 34 -48.11 -1.82 37.44
N MET A 35 -47.00 -1.39 36.85
CA MET A 35 -45.89 -2.30 36.52
C MET A 35 -45.43 -3.02 37.79
N LYS A 36 -45.61 -4.33 37.84
CA LYS A 36 -45.17 -5.17 38.97
C LYS A 36 -43.65 -5.21 39.02
N ARG A 37 -43.05 -5.22 40.23
CA ARG A 37 -41.60 -5.31 40.51
C ARG A 37 -40.83 -6.34 39.65
N LYS A 38 -41.49 -7.42 39.22
CA LYS A 38 -40.90 -8.46 38.34
C LYS A 38 -40.48 -7.91 36.96
N THR A 39 -41.21 -6.95 36.39
CA THR A 39 -40.88 -6.38 35.07
C THR A 39 -39.63 -5.49 35.13
N HIS A 40 -39.43 -4.76 36.24
CA HIS A 40 -38.20 -3.98 36.47
C HIS A 40 -36.98 -4.88 36.66
N PHE A 41 -37.14 -6.02 37.34
CA PHE A 41 -36.03 -6.96 37.57
C PHE A 41 -35.54 -7.61 36.27
N ILE A 42 -36.48 -7.98 35.37
CA ILE A 42 -36.15 -8.51 34.05
C ILE A 42 -35.46 -7.43 33.18
N PHE A 43 -35.94 -6.18 33.24
CA PHE A 43 -35.33 -5.07 32.50
C PHE A 43 -33.90 -4.77 33.00
N LEU A 44 -33.67 -4.86 34.32
CA LEU A 44 -32.35 -4.67 34.93
C LEU A 44 -31.38 -5.77 34.53
N ILE A 45 -31.81 -7.05 34.53
CA ILE A 45 -30.98 -8.17 34.08
C ILE A 45 -30.64 -8.03 32.58
N PHE A 46 -31.61 -7.65 31.76
CA PHE A 46 -31.38 -7.41 30.33
C PHE A 46 -30.45 -6.22 30.08
N PHE A 47 -30.56 -5.14 30.86
CA PHE A 47 -29.68 -3.99 30.75
C PHE A 47 -28.25 -4.31 31.19
N LEU A 48 -28.10 -5.09 32.27
CA LEU A 48 -26.80 -5.55 32.76
C LEU A 48 -26.14 -6.54 31.79
N SER A 49 -26.91 -7.44 31.17
CA SER A 49 -26.38 -8.36 30.15
C SER A 49 -26.02 -7.64 28.85
N LEU A 50 -26.77 -6.61 28.46
CA LEU A 50 -26.43 -5.76 27.33
C LEU A 50 -25.17 -4.94 27.62
N LEU A 51 -25.02 -4.43 28.84
CA LEU A 51 -23.80 -3.74 29.28
C LEU A 51 -22.58 -4.68 29.26
N SER A 52 -22.74 -5.94 29.72
CA SER A 52 -21.65 -6.91 29.71
C SER A 52 -21.23 -7.30 28.28
N ILE A 53 -22.20 -7.47 27.37
CA ILE A 53 -21.94 -7.69 25.93
C ILE A 53 -21.24 -6.47 25.32
N LEU A 54 -21.63 -5.25 25.68
CA LEU A 54 -20.98 -4.01 25.20
C LEU A 54 -19.56 -3.82 25.77
N THR A 55 -19.30 -4.23 27.01
CA THR A 55 -17.95 -4.24 27.60
C THR A 55 -17.07 -5.34 27.01
N GLU A 56 -17.62 -6.53 26.74
CA GLU A 56 -16.90 -7.59 26.00
C GLU A 56 -16.64 -7.19 24.55
N CYS A 57 -17.55 -6.46 23.91
CA CYS A 57 -17.34 -5.89 22.57
C CYS A 57 -16.29 -4.76 22.56
N ARG A 58 -16.09 -4.06 23.69
CA ARG A 58 -14.96 -3.13 23.90
C ARG A 58 -13.64 -3.85 24.18
N LEU A 59 -13.65 -4.97 24.92
CA LEU A 59 -12.47 -5.80 25.18
C LEU A 59 -12.01 -6.58 23.93
N LEU A 60 -12.95 -7.05 23.10
CA LEU A 60 -12.69 -7.70 21.81
C LEU A 60 -12.31 -6.71 20.71
N ARG A 61 -12.40 -5.40 20.99
CA ARG A 61 -11.84 -4.34 20.16
C ARG A 61 -10.36 -4.09 20.45
N ASN A 62 -9.65 -5.07 21.01
CA ASN A 62 -8.28 -5.31 20.59
C ASN A 62 -8.31 -5.61 19.09
N LEU A 63 -8.29 -4.54 18.28
CA LEU A 63 -7.82 -4.61 16.90
C LEU A 63 -6.63 -5.56 16.92
N ARG A 64 -6.68 -6.67 16.18
CA ARG A 64 -5.53 -7.56 16.08
C ARG A 64 -4.34 -6.69 15.68
N THR A 65 -3.49 -6.40 16.66
CA THR A 65 -2.23 -5.67 16.50
C THR A 65 -1.18 -6.54 15.84
N GLU A 66 -1.52 -7.80 15.55
CA GLU A 66 -0.64 -8.78 14.93
C GLU A 66 -1.43 -9.68 13.97
N THR A 67 -0.87 -9.95 12.79
CA THR A 67 -1.36 -10.93 11.81
C THR A 67 -0.79 -12.32 12.10
N LYS A 68 -1.36 -13.35 11.47
CA LYS A 68 -0.89 -14.75 11.65
C LYS A 68 0.57 -14.96 11.23
N ASP A 69 1.10 -14.12 10.33
CA ASP A 69 2.48 -14.19 9.87
C ASP A 69 3.46 -13.38 10.74
N GLY A 70 2.99 -12.79 11.85
CA GLY A 70 3.80 -12.03 12.81
C GLY A 70 3.95 -10.54 12.48
N SER A 71 3.25 -10.02 11.46
CA SER A 71 3.28 -8.59 11.14
C SER A 71 2.46 -7.80 12.14
N GLN A 72 2.99 -6.65 12.58
CA GLN A 72 2.41 -5.85 13.65
C GLN A 72 1.83 -4.54 13.13
N LEU A 73 0.69 -4.12 13.67
CA LEU A 73 0.13 -2.80 13.44
C LEU A 73 0.63 -1.85 14.52
N GLU A 74 1.40 -0.85 14.10
CA GLU A 74 2.00 0.14 14.96
C GLU A 74 1.55 1.55 14.60
N LYS A 75 1.98 2.51 15.42
CA LYS A 75 1.58 3.92 15.34
C LYS A 75 2.78 4.83 15.55
N ILE A 76 2.77 5.96 14.86
CA ILE A 76 3.69 7.08 15.06
C ILE A 76 2.90 8.39 14.99
N THR A 77 3.25 9.38 15.80
CA THR A 77 2.68 10.73 15.68
C THR A 77 3.67 11.63 14.95
N VAL A 78 3.25 12.22 13.84
CA VAL A 78 4.05 13.18 13.07
C VAL A 78 3.20 14.42 12.81
N ASP A 79 3.74 15.60 13.09
CA ASP A 79 3.05 16.89 12.96
C ASP A 79 1.71 16.96 13.70
N GLY A 80 1.62 16.28 14.85
CA GLY A 80 0.40 16.19 15.66
C GLY A 80 -0.67 15.25 15.10
N ILE A 81 -0.38 14.52 14.01
CA ILE A 81 -1.29 13.54 13.39
C ILE A 81 -0.81 12.13 13.75
N GLU A 82 -1.70 11.31 14.33
CA GLU A 82 -1.43 9.89 14.53
C GLU A 82 -1.53 9.15 13.19
N ARG A 83 -0.47 8.42 12.85
CA ARG A 83 -0.33 7.61 11.64
C ARG A 83 -0.16 6.15 12.02
N THR A 84 -0.76 5.25 11.26
CA THR A 84 -0.60 3.80 11.43
C THR A 84 0.30 3.22 10.34
N TYR A 85 0.99 2.14 10.68
CA TYR A 85 1.73 1.34 9.70
C TYR A 85 1.78 -0.12 10.11
N TRP A 86 1.83 -1.01 9.13
CA TRP A 86 2.17 -2.41 9.36
C TRP A 86 3.67 -2.59 9.22
N ILE A 87 4.29 -3.31 10.15
CA ILE A 87 5.69 -3.73 10.07
C ILE A 87 5.78 -5.25 10.08
N HIS A 88 6.65 -5.79 9.24
CA HIS A 88 6.98 -7.20 9.22
C HIS A 88 8.49 -7.37 9.38
N LEU A 89 8.88 -8.10 10.41
CA LEU A 89 10.27 -8.49 10.68
C LEU A 89 10.49 -9.93 10.20
N PRO A 90 11.61 -10.23 9.50
CA PRO A 90 11.85 -11.56 8.96
C PRO A 90 12.03 -12.59 10.08
N LYS A 91 11.35 -13.74 9.98
CA LYS A 91 11.32 -14.81 11.03
C LYS A 91 12.67 -15.45 11.34
N LYS A 92 13.71 -15.26 10.51
CA LYS A 92 15.04 -15.78 10.82
C LYS A 92 15.52 -15.15 12.13
N LYS A 93 15.91 -16.00 13.09
CA LYS A 93 16.64 -15.60 14.31
C LYS A 93 17.96 -14.98 13.91
N TYR A 94 17.90 -13.71 13.57
CA TYR A 94 19.02 -12.83 13.46
C TYR A 94 19.67 -12.74 14.85
N SER A 95 21.00 -12.75 14.90
CA SER A 95 21.77 -12.61 16.16
C SER A 95 21.58 -11.23 16.84
N GLY A 96 20.70 -10.38 16.31
CA GLY A 96 20.41 -9.02 16.77
C GLY A 96 21.45 -7.97 16.35
N THR A 97 22.48 -8.35 15.58
CA THR A 97 23.63 -7.45 15.32
C THR A 97 23.83 -7.02 13.86
N GLU A 98 23.33 -7.77 12.86
CA GLU A 98 23.52 -7.32 11.47
C GLU A 98 22.42 -6.35 11.04
N LYS A 99 22.83 -5.38 10.23
CA LYS A 99 21.94 -4.38 9.67
C LYS A 99 21.15 -4.93 8.48
N LEU A 100 19.85 -4.74 8.48
CA LEU A 100 18.90 -5.26 7.50
C LEU A 100 18.48 -4.18 6.50
N PRO A 101 18.26 -4.55 5.22
CA PRO A 101 17.54 -3.69 4.29
C PRO A 101 16.15 -3.32 4.82
N LEU A 102 15.68 -2.13 4.47
CA LEU A 102 14.32 -1.66 4.78
C LEU A 102 13.56 -1.40 3.48
N VAL A 103 12.36 -1.95 3.36
CA VAL A 103 11.47 -1.75 2.21
C VAL A 103 10.19 -1.06 2.65
N LEU A 104 9.85 0.07 2.03
CA LEU A 104 8.58 0.77 2.23
C LEU A 104 7.61 0.41 1.10
N GLY A 105 6.40 -0.03 1.44
CA GLY A 105 5.33 -0.34 0.48
C GLY A 105 4.14 0.60 0.60
N LEU A 106 3.92 1.42 -0.41
CA LEU A 106 2.87 2.45 -0.42
C LEU A 106 1.63 2.00 -1.19
N HIS A 107 0.49 1.98 -0.51
CA HIS A 107 -0.78 1.57 -1.11
C HIS A 107 -1.32 2.59 -2.12
N GLY A 108 -2.11 2.11 -3.09
CA GLY A 108 -2.87 2.97 -3.99
C GLY A 108 -4.06 3.66 -3.33
N ARG A 109 -4.72 4.56 -4.08
CA ARG A 109 -5.88 5.30 -3.57
C ARG A 109 -7.01 4.36 -3.15
N LEU A 110 -7.73 4.74 -2.10
CA LEU A 110 -8.73 3.88 -1.46
C LEU A 110 -8.14 2.57 -0.90
N GLY A 111 -6.82 2.46 -0.78
CA GLY A 111 -6.15 1.32 -0.15
C GLY A 111 -5.92 1.51 1.34
N SER A 112 -5.03 0.69 1.87
CA SER A 112 -4.43 0.77 3.22
C SER A 112 -3.08 0.04 3.19
N GLY A 113 -2.23 0.27 4.19
CA GLY A 113 -0.97 -0.46 4.36
C GLY A 113 -1.18 -1.98 4.35
N ARG A 114 -2.27 -2.44 4.98
CA ARG A 114 -2.67 -3.86 4.95
C ARG A 114 -2.95 -4.37 3.52
N ASN A 115 -3.62 -3.57 2.70
CA ASN A 115 -3.96 -4.00 1.34
C ASN A 115 -2.72 -4.23 0.48
N ILE A 116 -1.73 -3.33 0.53
CA ILE A 116 -0.50 -3.47 -0.24
C ILE A 116 0.44 -4.53 0.34
N MET A 117 0.40 -4.76 1.65
CA MET A 117 1.06 -5.90 2.30
C MET A 117 0.55 -7.23 1.74
N GLU A 118 -0.77 -7.39 1.68
CA GLU A 118 -1.41 -8.60 1.15
C GLU A 118 -1.18 -8.78 -0.36
N ASP A 119 -1.21 -7.69 -1.16
CA ASP A 119 -0.99 -7.75 -2.61
C ASP A 119 0.46 -8.05 -2.99
N SER A 120 1.41 -7.39 -2.33
CA SER A 120 2.84 -7.51 -2.66
C SER A 120 3.43 -8.84 -2.22
N LYS A 121 2.83 -9.48 -1.21
CA LYS A 121 3.31 -10.75 -0.61
C LYS A 121 4.78 -10.67 -0.19
N LEU A 122 5.30 -9.48 0.12
CA LEU A 122 6.71 -9.30 0.47
C LEU A 122 7.05 -9.90 1.84
N ASN A 123 6.08 -10.13 2.73
CA ASN A 123 6.33 -10.76 4.04
C ASN A 123 7.00 -12.13 3.90
N ARG A 124 6.48 -13.01 3.02
CA ARG A 124 7.09 -14.33 2.76
C ARG A 124 8.49 -14.23 2.13
N ILE A 125 8.74 -13.18 1.35
CA ILE A 125 10.03 -12.93 0.70
C ILE A 125 11.03 -12.40 1.75
N SER A 126 10.58 -11.50 2.62
CA SER A 126 11.29 -11.02 3.81
C SER A 126 11.73 -12.18 4.70
N ASP A 127 10.81 -13.09 5.04
CA ASP A 127 11.12 -14.29 5.84
C ASP A 127 12.26 -15.14 5.23
N ARG A 128 12.29 -15.23 3.90
CA ARG A 128 13.28 -16.02 3.15
C ARG A 128 14.62 -15.31 3.00
N GLU A 129 14.59 -14.01 2.72
CA GLU A 129 15.72 -13.24 2.21
C GLU A 129 16.32 -12.28 3.24
N GLY A 130 15.62 -11.99 4.34
CA GLY A 130 16.13 -11.20 5.47
C GLY A 130 16.11 -9.69 5.24
N PHE A 131 14.93 -9.07 5.24
CA PHE A 131 14.78 -7.61 5.22
C PHE A 131 13.53 -7.18 6.00
N ILE A 132 13.50 -5.93 6.47
CA ILE A 132 12.33 -5.35 7.14
C ILE A 132 11.39 -4.78 6.08
N VAL A 133 10.07 -4.98 6.24
CA VAL A 133 9.06 -4.34 5.37
C VAL A 133 8.09 -3.54 6.19
N VAL A 134 7.82 -2.30 5.75
CA VAL A 134 6.88 -1.39 6.38
C VAL A 134 5.85 -0.93 5.37
N TYR A 135 4.58 -0.99 5.75
CA TYR A 135 3.43 -0.61 4.91
C TYR A 135 2.60 0.45 5.65
N PRO A 136 2.92 1.74 5.49
CA PRO A 136 2.20 2.81 6.16
C PRO A 136 0.81 3.07 5.56
N ASP A 137 -0.09 3.61 6.38
CA ASP A 137 -1.38 4.11 5.94
C ASP A 137 -1.29 5.61 5.56
N GLY A 138 -1.83 5.92 4.38
CA GLY A 138 -2.09 7.28 3.92
C GLY A 138 -3.34 7.88 4.56
N ILE A 139 -3.38 9.21 4.71
CA ILE A 139 -4.55 9.91 5.25
C ILE A 139 -5.73 9.83 4.28
N ASP A 140 -6.91 9.52 4.82
CA ASP A 140 -8.13 9.27 4.06
C ASP A 140 -7.91 8.32 2.87
N ARG A 141 -7.06 7.31 3.10
CA ARG A 141 -6.71 6.27 2.11
C ARG A 141 -6.08 6.86 0.86
N SER A 142 -5.28 7.90 1.02
CA SER A 142 -4.54 8.57 -0.05
C SER A 142 -3.21 9.16 0.46
N TRP A 143 -2.33 9.47 -0.49
CA TRP A 143 -1.07 10.17 -0.28
C TRP A 143 -1.12 11.54 -0.92
N ALA A 144 -0.59 12.55 -0.23
CA ALA A 144 -0.32 13.87 -0.77
C ALA A 144 0.89 13.79 -1.71
N ASP A 145 0.66 13.32 -2.93
CA ASP A 145 1.71 13.12 -3.95
C ASP A 145 2.05 14.41 -4.73
N GLY A 146 1.48 15.54 -4.32
CA GLY A 146 1.77 16.88 -4.85
C GLY A 146 0.91 17.27 -6.03
N ARG A 147 0.11 16.36 -6.57
CA ARG A 147 -0.73 16.62 -7.74
C ARG A 147 -2.02 17.39 -7.41
N GLY A 148 -2.25 17.68 -6.13
CA GLY A 148 -3.25 18.67 -5.67
C GLY A 148 -4.69 18.18 -5.58
N ALA A 149 -4.99 16.96 -6.02
CA ALA A 149 -6.38 16.49 -6.19
C ALA A 149 -6.79 15.39 -5.19
N THR A 150 -5.83 14.70 -4.57
CA THR A 150 -6.13 13.64 -3.59
C THR A 150 -6.71 14.24 -2.29
N PRO A 151 -7.46 13.45 -1.49
CA PRO A 151 -7.90 13.90 -0.17
C PRO A 151 -6.76 14.40 0.72
N ALA A 152 -5.62 13.70 0.74
CA ALA A 152 -4.44 14.10 1.48
C ALA A 152 -3.81 15.40 0.96
N ASP A 153 -3.72 15.60 -0.37
CA ASP A 153 -3.27 16.88 -0.96
C ASP A 153 -4.20 18.03 -0.56
N LYS A 154 -5.52 17.84 -0.64
CA LYS A 154 -6.51 18.87 -0.29
C LYS A 154 -6.45 19.26 1.18
N GLN A 155 -6.09 18.30 2.04
CA GLN A 155 -5.85 18.52 3.46
C GLN A 155 -4.47 19.10 3.76
N LYS A 156 -3.60 19.23 2.75
CA LYS A 156 -2.22 19.74 2.88
C LYS A 156 -1.40 18.93 3.89
N VAL A 157 -1.61 17.62 3.95
CA VAL A 157 -0.81 16.71 4.77
C VAL A 157 0.60 16.64 4.17
N ASP A 158 1.63 16.72 5.03
CA ASP A 158 3.02 16.53 4.60
C ASP A 158 3.42 15.05 4.67
N ASP A 159 3.03 14.29 3.64
CA ASP A 159 3.40 12.88 3.55
C ASP A 159 4.90 12.66 3.27
N VAL A 160 5.62 13.66 2.74
CA VAL A 160 7.08 13.56 2.57
C VAL A 160 7.73 13.55 3.95
N HIS A 161 7.38 14.50 4.82
CA HIS A 161 7.91 14.56 6.19
C HIS A 161 7.50 13.34 7.01
N PHE A 162 6.25 12.87 6.89
CA PHE A 162 5.81 11.64 7.53
C PHE A 162 6.66 10.43 7.14
N LEU A 163 6.90 10.20 5.85
CA LEU A 163 7.67 9.05 5.40
C LEU A 163 9.14 9.15 5.82
N GLU A 164 9.74 10.34 5.83
CA GLU A 164 11.09 10.54 6.39
C GLU A 164 11.14 10.20 7.89
N LYS A 165 10.17 10.70 8.67
CA LYS A 165 10.10 10.41 10.11
C LYS A 165 9.83 8.96 10.41
N LEU A 166 9.04 8.28 9.58
CA LEU A 166 8.84 6.84 9.70
C LEU A 166 10.15 6.08 9.45
N ILE A 167 10.90 6.42 8.39
CA ILE A 167 12.21 5.80 8.13
C ILE A 167 13.16 5.99 9.32
N ASP A 168 13.22 7.21 9.87
CA ASP A 168 14.08 7.53 11.01
C ASP A 168 13.66 6.71 12.24
N HIS A 169 12.36 6.68 12.57
CA HIS A 169 11.80 5.92 13.69
C HIS A 169 12.10 4.42 13.62
N ILE A 170 11.94 3.82 12.44
CA ILE A 170 12.25 2.40 12.22
C ILE A 170 13.76 2.15 12.32
N SER A 171 14.58 3.06 11.82
CA SER A 171 16.04 2.95 11.89
C SER A 171 16.62 3.14 13.29
N GLU A 172 15.88 3.81 14.18
CA GLU A 172 16.21 3.93 15.62
C GLU A 172 15.79 2.68 16.41
N SER A 173 14.70 2.03 15.98
CA SER A 173 14.09 0.90 16.69
C SER A 173 14.65 -0.46 16.27
N TYR A 174 15.18 -0.56 15.06
CA TYR A 174 15.68 -1.81 14.46
C TYR A 174 17.04 -1.59 13.79
N PRO A 175 17.87 -2.65 13.63
CA PRO A 175 19.16 -2.55 12.97
C PRO A 175 18.96 -2.38 11.46
N VAL A 176 18.63 -1.18 11.00
CA VAL A 176 18.47 -0.88 9.56
C VAL A 176 19.82 -0.52 8.93
N ASP A 177 20.10 -1.08 7.76
CA ASP A 177 21.17 -0.64 6.89
C ASP A 177 20.70 0.59 6.11
N LYS A 178 21.16 1.78 6.54
CA LYS A 178 20.73 3.06 5.97
C LYS A 178 21.12 3.23 4.50
N ASP A 179 22.06 2.43 3.99
CA ASP A 179 22.44 2.43 2.58
C ASP A 179 21.57 1.48 1.72
N LYS A 180 20.66 0.73 2.35
CA LYS A 180 19.77 -0.26 1.73
C LYS A 180 18.29 -0.01 2.08
N ILE A 181 17.88 1.24 1.95
CA ILE A 181 16.48 1.64 2.05
C ILE A 181 15.86 1.69 0.65
N PHE A 182 14.71 1.05 0.52
CA PHE A 182 13.98 0.89 -0.72
C PHE A 182 12.53 1.31 -0.56
N ILE A 183 11.90 1.68 -1.66
CA ILE A 183 10.50 2.11 -1.66
C ILE A 183 9.78 1.63 -2.91
N PHE A 184 8.56 1.16 -2.77
CA PHE A 184 7.68 0.91 -3.90
C PHE A 184 6.27 1.39 -3.61
N GLY A 185 5.48 1.56 -4.67
CA GLY A 185 4.08 1.90 -4.50
C GLY A 185 3.25 1.65 -5.74
N HIS A 186 1.95 1.54 -5.52
CA HIS A 186 0.96 1.33 -6.58
C HIS A 186 0.10 2.58 -6.78
N SER A 187 -0.17 2.97 -8.02
CA SER A 187 -1.07 4.08 -8.36
C SER A 187 -0.69 5.37 -7.59
N ASN A 188 -1.59 5.97 -6.80
CA ASN A 188 -1.27 7.11 -5.92
C ASN A 188 -0.04 6.88 -5.01
N GLY A 189 0.16 5.68 -4.46
CA GLY A 189 1.37 5.35 -3.69
C GLY A 189 2.63 5.26 -4.56
N GLY A 190 2.48 4.93 -5.84
CA GLY A 190 3.59 4.93 -6.80
C GLY A 190 3.96 6.35 -7.29
N PHE A 191 2.97 7.26 -7.42
CA PHE A 191 3.26 8.69 -7.58
C PHE A 191 3.98 9.26 -6.35
N MET A 192 3.55 8.90 -5.14
CA MET A 192 4.26 9.26 -3.91
C MET A 192 5.67 8.65 -3.86
N THR A 193 5.85 7.45 -4.42
CA THR A 193 7.18 6.84 -4.58
C THR A 193 8.08 7.68 -5.48
N GLN A 194 7.60 8.13 -6.64
CA GLN A 194 8.36 9.04 -7.52
C GLN A 194 8.71 10.35 -6.83
N ARG A 195 7.75 10.95 -6.10
CA ARG A 195 7.97 12.14 -5.29
C ARG A 195 9.11 11.94 -4.28
N MET A 196 9.09 10.85 -3.52
CA MET A 196 10.16 10.52 -2.55
C MET A 196 11.52 10.29 -3.22
N LEU A 197 11.57 9.59 -4.35
CA LEU A 197 12.82 9.34 -5.08
C LEU A 197 13.45 10.63 -5.61
N ILE A 198 12.64 11.60 -6.01
CA ILE A 198 13.09 12.88 -6.57
C ILE A 198 13.43 13.86 -5.44
N GLU A 199 12.55 14.07 -4.47
CA GLU A 199 12.78 15.04 -3.39
C GLU A 199 13.80 14.57 -2.35
N LYS A 200 13.84 13.26 -2.08
CA LYS A 200 14.63 12.66 -1.00
C LYS A 200 15.59 11.59 -1.53
N THR A 201 16.16 11.82 -2.72
CA THR A 201 17.01 10.85 -3.44
C THR A 201 18.04 10.14 -2.58
N LYS A 202 18.76 10.87 -1.71
CA LYS A 202 19.82 10.30 -0.85
C LYS A 202 19.32 9.30 0.20
N ARG A 203 18.02 9.24 0.45
CA ARG A 203 17.40 8.28 1.39
C ARG A 203 17.25 6.89 0.78
N PHE A 204 17.26 6.76 -0.55
CA PHE A 204 16.86 5.53 -1.21
C PHE A 204 17.96 4.99 -2.12
N ARG A 205 18.17 3.67 -2.06
CA ARG A 205 19.06 2.96 -3.00
C ARG A 205 18.34 2.60 -4.30
N ALA A 206 17.06 2.26 -4.20
CA ALA A 206 16.19 2.05 -5.36
C ALA A 206 14.71 2.24 -5.02
N GLY A 207 13.88 2.43 -6.05
CA GLY A 207 12.44 2.33 -5.90
C GLY A 207 11.67 1.87 -7.14
N VAL A 208 10.44 1.39 -6.92
CA VAL A 208 9.58 0.85 -7.99
C VAL A 208 8.21 1.52 -7.99
N SER A 209 7.79 2.02 -9.13
CA SER A 209 6.45 2.59 -9.32
C SER A 209 5.61 1.67 -10.18
N VAL A 210 4.50 1.19 -9.62
CA VAL A 210 3.54 0.31 -10.29
C VAL A 210 2.30 1.12 -10.66
N SER A 211 1.85 1.03 -11.91
CA SER A 211 0.70 1.76 -12.47
C SER A 211 0.72 3.26 -12.16
N SER A 212 1.92 3.84 -12.24
CA SER A 212 2.21 5.25 -12.01
C SER A 212 3.55 5.62 -12.65
N GLN A 213 3.77 6.92 -12.83
CA GLN A 213 4.98 7.45 -13.43
C GLN A 213 5.24 8.88 -12.92
N ILE A 214 6.13 9.65 -13.57
CA ILE A 214 6.43 11.01 -13.13
C ILE A 214 5.24 11.93 -13.45
N SER A 215 4.85 12.76 -12.47
CA SER A 215 3.88 13.83 -12.68
C SER A 215 4.54 15.11 -13.14
N GLU A 216 3.82 15.93 -13.92
CA GLU A 216 4.29 17.26 -14.33
C GLU A 216 4.60 18.15 -13.14
N PHE A 217 3.81 18.05 -12.07
CA PHE A 217 4.05 18.78 -10.83
C PHE A 217 5.44 18.47 -10.26
N ILE A 218 5.78 17.19 -10.09
CA ILE A 218 7.08 16.83 -9.52
C ILE A 218 8.21 17.22 -10.46
N LEU A 219 8.05 16.99 -11.77
CA LEU A 219 9.06 17.35 -12.77
C LEU A 219 9.40 18.84 -12.77
N ARG A 220 8.41 19.73 -12.55
CA ARG A 220 8.60 21.19 -12.60
C ARG A 220 9.20 21.77 -11.34
N ASN A 221 9.01 21.12 -10.20
CA ASN A 221 9.33 21.70 -8.89
C ASN A 221 10.57 21.07 -8.24
N PHE A 222 10.98 19.88 -8.69
CA PHE A 222 12.04 19.12 -8.04
C PHE A 222 12.96 18.42 -9.04
N GLU A 223 14.22 18.26 -8.63
CA GLU A 223 15.21 17.44 -9.32
C GLU A 223 15.93 16.54 -8.31
N PRO A 224 16.28 15.30 -8.70
CA PRO A 224 16.98 14.40 -7.81
C PRO A 224 18.38 14.92 -7.49
N SER A 225 18.75 14.87 -6.20
CA SER A 225 20.06 15.35 -5.71
C SER A 225 21.22 14.37 -5.93
N GLY A 226 20.96 13.26 -6.64
CA GLY A 226 21.91 12.19 -6.88
C GLY A 226 21.35 11.09 -7.79
N ASN A 227 22.04 9.96 -7.86
CA ASN A 227 21.62 8.82 -8.65
C ASN A 227 20.90 7.79 -7.78
N VAL A 228 19.76 7.26 -8.25
CA VAL A 228 19.00 6.20 -7.57
C VAL A 228 18.47 5.23 -8.62
N SER A 229 18.42 3.93 -8.31
CA SER A 229 17.89 2.95 -9.27
C SER A 229 16.36 3.00 -9.28
N VAL A 230 15.74 2.98 -10.45
CA VAL A 230 14.27 3.11 -10.56
C VAL A 230 13.70 2.06 -11.49
N ALA A 231 12.54 1.50 -11.14
CA ALA A 231 11.78 0.66 -12.05
C ALA A 231 10.33 1.15 -12.20
N PHE A 232 9.78 0.97 -13.40
CA PHE A 232 8.38 1.24 -13.72
C PHE A 232 7.70 -0.06 -14.16
N ILE A 233 6.49 -0.31 -13.66
CA ILE A 233 5.66 -1.46 -14.05
C ILE A 233 4.27 -0.93 -14.44
N ASN A 234 3.96 -0.90 -15.74
CA ASN A 234 2.78 -0.18 -16.23
C ASN A 234 2.07 -0.94 -17.36
N GLY A 235 0.73 -0.91 -17.33
CA GLY A 235 -0.13 -1.45 -18.37
C GLY A 235 -0.39 -0.47 -19.51
N THR A 236 -0.21 -0.90 -20.75
CA THR A 236 -0.44 -0.05 -21.94
C THR A 236 -1.91 0.33 -22.17
N LYS A 237 -2.85 -0.44 -21.60
CA LYS A 237 -4.31 -0.17 -21.62
C LYS A 237 -4.83 0.32 -20.26
N ASP A 238 -3.97 0.86 -19.42
CA ASP A 238 -4.36 1.51 -18.18
C ASP A 238 -5.20 2.77 -18.47
N SER A 239 -6.52 2.67 -18.24
CA SER A 239 -7.46 3.78 -18.46
C SER A 239 -7.58 4.75 -17.27
N THR A 240 -6.90 4.44 -16.15
CA THR A 240 -6.94 5.26 -14.93
C THR A 240 -5.70 6.15 -14.84
N VAL A 241 -4.54 5.59 -15.16
CA VAL A 241 -3.26 6.28 -15.27
C VAL A 241 -2.68 5.95 -16.66
N PRO A 242 -2.98 6.78 -17.68
CA PRO A 242 -2.63 6.46 -19.05
C PRO A 242 -1.13 6.24 -19.25
N TYR A 243 -0.77 5.11 -19.85
CA TYR A 243 0.63 4.77 -20.15
C TYR A 243 1.31 5.83 -21.02
N TYR A 244 0.57 6.38 -21.98
CA TYR A 244 1.07 7.41 -22.92
C TYR A 244 1.03 8.84 -22.34
N GLY A 245 0.76 8.99 -21.05
CA GLY A 245 0.71 10.28 -20.38
C GLY A 245 -0.61 11.03 -20.58
N GLY A 246 -0.64 12.29 -20.15
CA GLY A 246 -1.82 13.14 -20.21
C GLY A 246 -2.42 13.41 -18.84
N TYR A 247 -3.75 13.57 -18.76
CA TYR A 247 -4.41 14.01 -17.54
C TYR A 247 -5.03 12.85 -16.75
N VAL A 248 -4.67 12.76 -15.46
CA VAL A 248 -5.33 11.88 -14.49
C VAL A 248 -6.37 12.69 -13.73
N ARG A 249 -7.64 12.27 -13.78
CA ARG A 249 -8.78 12.96 -13.14
C ARG A 249 -8.51 13.40 -11.70
N ASP A 250 -7.73 12.59 -11.00
CA ASP A 250 -7.50 12.65 -9.58
C ASP A 250 -6.04 12.96 -9.22
N GLY A 251 -5.28 13.52 -10.16
CA GLY A 251 -3.87 13.83 -9.96
C GLY A 251 -3.20 14.61 -11.09
N GLY A 252 -3.93 15.43 -11.84
CA GLY A 252 -3.32 16.36 -12.79
C GLY A 252 -2.59 15.71 -13.96
N GLU A 253 -1.72 16.49 -14.60
CA GLU A 253 -0.94 16.05 -15.75
C GLU A 253 0.25 15.17 -15.35
N ILE A 254 0.51 14.16 -16.17
CA ILE A 254 1.60 13.20 -16.00
C ILE A 254 2.32 12.98 -17.33
N LEU A 255 3.59 12.64 -17.23
CA LEU A 255 4.38 12.18 -18.38
C LEU A 255 3.87 10.83 -18.88
N SER A 256 4.25 10.47 -20.11
CA SER A 256 4.21 9.07 -20.53
C SER A 256 5.19 8.25 -19.68
N VAL A 257 4.96 6.93 -19.63
CA VAL A 257 5.89 6.02 -18.96
C VAL A 257 7.26 6.05 -19.64
N GLU A 258 7.29 6.09 -20.98
CA GLU A 258 8.53 6.14 -21.75
C GLU A 258 9.30 7.46 -21.52
N ASP A 259 8.61 8.62 -21.46
CA ASP A 259 9.23 9.89 -21.10
C ASP A 259 9.73 9.91 -19.65
N SER A 260 9.01 9.25 -18.74
CA SER A 260 9.43 9.11 -17.34
C SER A 260 10.68 8.26 -17.21
N VAL A 261 10.76 7.16 -17.96
CA VAL A 261 11.97 6.32 -18.07
C VAL A 261 13.12 7.15 -18.62
N ASP A 262 12.90 7.87 -19.74
CA ASP A 262 13.92 8.71 -20.37
C ASP A 262 14.45 9.80 -19.44
N ARG A 263 13.56 10.39 -18.62
CA ARG A 263 13.97 11.36 -17.60
C ARG A 263 14.89 10.75 -16.55
N TRP A 264 14.57 9.54 -16.07
CA TRP A 264 15.46 8.82 -15.16
C TRP A 264 16.77 8.39 -15.80
N LEU A 265 16.76 8.00 -17.09
CA LEU A 265 17.99 7.72 -17.84
C LEU A 265 18.89 8.96 -17.90
N GLN A 266 18.31 10.15 -18.09
CA GLN A 266 19.05 11.41 -18.08
C GLN A 266 19.62 11.71 -16.69
N TRP A 267 18.79 11.70 -15.63
CA TRP A 267 19.23 11.97 -14.26
C TRP A 267 20.29 10.97 -13.78
N ASN A 268 20.19 9.71 -14.20
CA ASN A 268 21.18 8.67 -13.91
C ASN A 268 22.36 8.60 -14.89
N SER A 269 22.41 9.46 -15.90
CA SER A 269 23.44 9.48 -16.95
C SER A 269 23.66 8.08 -17.56
N CYS A 270 22.57 7.41 -17.92
CA CYS A 270 22.58 6.06 -18.45
C CYS A 270 22.89 6.02 -19.95
N LEU A 271 23.53 4.94 -20.41
CA LEU A 271 23.52 4.61 -21.84
C LEU A 271 22.12 4.12 -22.25
N LYS A 272 21.57 4.67 -23.34
CA LYS A 272 20.26 4.32 -23.89
C LYS A 272 20.31 3.04 -24.75
N GLN A 273 20.81 1.95 -24.18
CA GLN A 273 20.91 0.64 -24.81
C GLN A 273 20.39 -0.44 -23.84
N PRO A 274 19.08 -0.73 -23.84
CA PRO A 274 18.52 -1.69 -22.91
C PRO A 274 18.78 -3.13 -23.35
N GLU A 275 18.95 -4.03 -22.37
CA GLU A 275 18.63 -5.43 -22.57
C GLU A 275 17.11 -5.60 -22.57
N ILE A 276 16.55 -6.35 -23.52
CA ILE A 276 15.11 -6.55 -23.65
C ILE A 276 14.78 -8.02 -23.45
N LYS A 277 13.85 -8.32 -22.53
CA LYS A 277 13.26 -9.65 -22.34
C LYS A 277 11.76 -9.60 -22.58
N LYS A 278 11.18 -10.72 -23.03
CA LYS A 278 9.74 -10.86 -23.22
C LYS A 278 9.20 -12.02 -22.39
N LYS A 279 8.01 -11.86 -21.82
CA LYS A 279 7.24 -12.90 -21.11
C LYS A 279 5.82 -12.92 -21.67
N ASP A 280 5.35 -14.11 -22.01
CA ASP A 280 4.02 -14.38 -22.58
C ASP A 280 3.71 -15.87 -22.34
N GLU A 281 3.76 -16.27 -21.08
CA GLU A 281 3.63 -17.66 -20.62
C GLU A 281 2.21 -18.00 -20.12
N LYS A 282 1.35 -17.00 -19.94
CA LYS A 282 -0.01 -17.10 -19.40
C LYS A 282 -1.03 -16.71 -20.47
N GLU A 283 -2.06 -17.53 -20.60
CA GLU A 283 -3.20 -17.22 -21.47
C GLU A 283 -4.16 -16.22 -20.80
N ASP A 284 -3.69 -15.01 -20.50
CA ASP A 284 -4.47 -13.95 -19.85
C ASP A 284 -4.76 -12.74 -20.75
N GLY A 285 -4.28 -12.78 -21.99
CA GLY A 285 -4.46 -11.72 -22.98
C GLY A 285 -3.54 -10.52 -22.78
N THR A 286 -2.46 -10.69 -22.02
CA THR A 286 -1.38 -9.70 -21.83
C THR A 286 -0.02 -10.33 -22.12
N SER A 287 0.99 -9.51 -22.37
CA SER A 287 2.39 -9.94 -22.39
C SER A 287 3.26 -8.86 -21.76
N VAL A 288 4.51 -9.16 -21.42
CA VAL A 288 5.43 -8.22 -20.78
C VAL A 288 6.73 -8.07 -21.56
N GLU A 289 7.09 -6.83 -21.87
CA GLU A 289 8.40 -6.45 -22.37
C GLU A 289 9.19 -5.76 -21.25
N ILE A 290 10.35 -6.32 -20.88
CA ILE A 290 11.19 -5.83 -19.80
C ILE A 290 12.44 -5.20 -20.41
N TYR A 291 12.55 -3.87 -20.29
CA TYR A 291 13.70 -3.09 -20.72
C TYR A 291 14.60 -2.82 -19.52
N SER A 292 15.86 -3.22 -19.60
CA SER A 292 16.85 -3.07 -18.51
C SER A 292 18.03 -2.21 -18.94
N TYR A 293 18.13 -1.01 -18.39
CA TYR A 293 19.26 -0.09 -18.59
C TYR A 293 20.21 -0.18 -17.40
N ASN A 294 21.26 -0.99 -17.54
CA ASN A 294 22.17 -1.33 -16.42
C ASN A 294 23.47 -0.52 -16.40
N GLN A 295 23.73 0.28 -17.45
CA GLN A 295 24.94 1.08 -17.58
C GLN A 295 24.64 2.54 -17.24
N CYS A 296 24.55 2.83 -15.94
CA CYS A 296 24.27 4.16 -15.40
C CYS A 296 25.31 4.60 -14.36
N LYS A 297 25.38 5.91 -14.10
CA LYS A 297 26.26 6.47 -13.08
C LYS A 297 25.89 5.98 -11.69
N GLY A 298 26.90 5.71 -10.85
CA GLY A 298 26.70 5.27 -9.47
C GLY A 298 26.26 3.80 -9.34
N LYS A 299 26.52 2.99 -10.37
CA LYS A 299 26.09 1.58 -10.46
C LYS A 299 24.57 1.43 -10.29
N THR A 300 23.81 2.44 -10.71
CA THR A 300 22.34 2.40 -10.71
C THR A 300 21.82 1.69 -11.96
N SER A 301 20.53 1.39 -11.97
CA SER A 301 19.83 0.90 -13.16
C SER A 301 18.46 1.57 -13.29
N VAL A 302 17.97 1.64 -14.53
CA VAL A 302 16.57 1.99 -14.81
C VAL A 302 15.91 0.79 -15.49
N LEU A 303 14.77 0.33 -14.98
CA LEU A 303 13.99 -0.78 -15.55
C LEU A 303 12.60 -0.31 -15.96
N HIS A 304 12.06 -0.93 -16.99
CA HIS A 304 10.70 -0.68 -17.44
C HIS A 304 10.04 -1.99 -17.86
N TYR A 305 9.01 -2.37 -17.12
CA TYR A 305 8.15 -3.52 -17.38
C TYR A 305 6.89 -2.99 -18.08
N LYS A 306 6.89 -3.08 -19.40
CA LYS A 306 5.76 -2.71 -20.26
C LYS A 306 4.81 -3.89 -20.35
N ILE A 307 3.67 -3.80 -19.68
CA ILE A 307 2.63 -4.82 -19.74
C ILE A 307 1.73 -4.48 -20.94
N VAL A 308 1.97 -5.16 -22.05
CA VAL A 308 1.18 -5.04 -23.28
C VAL A 308 -0.24 -5.53 -22.99
N ASP A 309 -1.22 -4.73 -23.39
CA ASP A 309 -2.66 -4.92 -23.14
C ASP A 309 -3.10 -4.98 -21.65
N GLY A 310 -2.18 -4.82 -20.71
CA GLY A 310 -2.48 -4.74 -19.28
C GLY A 310 -3.13 -3.43 -18.85
N GLY A 311 -3.91 -3.49 -17.77
CA GLY A 311 -4.62 -2.37 -17.16
C GLY A 311 -3.98 -1.79 -15.89
N HIS A 312 -4.80 -1.10 -15.08
CA HIS A 312 -4.49 -0.47 -13.80
C HIS A 312 -4.47 -1.45 -12.61
N ASN A 313 -3.88 -2.64 -12.78
CA ASN A 313 -3.86 -3.66 -11.75
C ASN A 313 -2.47 -3.81 -11.14
N TRP A 314 -2.43 -4.20 -9.86
CA TRP A 314 -1.26 -4.87 -9.31
C TRP A 314 -1.11 -6.23 -10.02
N PRO A 315 0.04 -6.54 -10.66
CA PRO A 315 0.21 -7.81 -11.35
C PRO A 315 -0.05 -9.02 -10.45
N GLY A 316 -0.72 -10.05 -10.98
CA GLY A 316 -1.13 -11.25 -10.24
C GLY A 316 -2.35 -11.05 -9.31
N VAL A 317 -2.95 -9.87 -9.29
CA VAL A 317 -4.12 -9.55 -8.46
C VAL A 317 -5.24 -8.99 -9.31
N ASN A 318 -6.39 -9.68 -9.31
CA ASN A 318 -7.63 -9.19 -9.91
C ASN A 318 -8.54 -8.60 -8.83
N ARG A 319 -8.35 -7.31 -8.53
CA ARG A 319 -9.21 -6.57 -7.60
C ARG A 319 -10.22 -5.75 -8.38
N ASN A 320 -11.50 -5.89 -8.02
CA ASN A 320 -12.52 -4.95 -8.46
C ASN A 320 -12.59 -3.78 -7.46
N VAL A 321 -12.20 -2.59 -7.91
CA VAL A 321 -12.33 -1.36 -7.12
C VAL A 321 -13.54 -0.57 -7.65
N PRO A 322 -14.56 -0.29 -6.82
CA PRO A 322 -15.74 0.43 -7.26
C PRO A 322 -15.39 1.74 -7.98
N PHE A 323 -16.03 1.98 -9.12
CA PHE A 323 -15.88 3.20 -9.93
C PHE A 323 -14.51 3.42 -10.59
N ILE A 324 -13.57 2.47 -10.47
CA ILE A 324 -12.27 2.50 -11.16
C ILE A 324 -12.24 1.42 -12.24
N LYS A 325 -11.88 1.80 -13.47
CA LYS A 325 -11.70 0.86 -14.57
C LYS A 325 -10.31 0.23 -14.47
N MET A 326 -10.26 -0.93 -13.84
CA MET A 326 -9.01 -1.65 -13.59
C MET A 326 -8.41 -2.25 -14.88
N GLY A 327 -9.21 -2.59 -15.89
CA GLY A 327 -8.70 -3.22 -17.12
C GLY A 327 -8.17 -4.64 -16.89
N THR A 328 -7.47 -5.20 -17.87
CA THR A 328 -6.99 -6.59 -17.85
C THR A 328 -5.83 -6.76 -16.85
N PRO A 329 -5.91 -7.67 -15.87
CA PRO A 329 -4.77 -8.01 -15.03
C PRO A 329 -3.79 -8.90 -15.81
N THR A 330 -2.50 -8.76 -15.53
CA THR A 330 -1.47 -9.69 -16.02
C THR A 330 -1.05 -10.65 -14.91
N TYR A 331 -0.75 -11.89 -15.26
CA TYR A 331 -0.21 -12.95 -14.39
C TYR A 331 1.19 -13.41 -14.84
N GLU A 332 1.78 -12.73 -15.82
CA GLU A 332 3.15 -12.94 -16.31
C GLU A 332 4.23 -12.62 -15.27
N LEU A 333 3.88 -11.85 -14.23
CA LEU A 333 4.80 -11.36 -13.20
C LEU A 333 4.33 -11.76 -11.81
N ASP A 334 5.29 -12.13 -10.96
CA ASP A 334 5.15 -12.04 -9.50
C ASP A 334 5.83 -10.74 -9.05
N PRO A 335 5.09 -9.62 -8.92
CA PRO A 335 5.69 -8.31 -8.71
C PRO A 335 6.45 -8.21 -7.39
N GLY A 336 6.08 -8.98 -6.37
CA GLY A 336 6.85 -9.03 -5.12
C GLY A 336 8.25 -9.59 -5.33
N GLU A 337 8.36 -10.68 -6.10
CA GLU A 337 9.65 -11.28 -6.45
C GLU A 337 10.47 -10.40 -7.40
N GLU A 338 9.83 -9.76 -8.39
CA GLU A 338 10.48 -8.82 -9.31
C GLU A 338 11.04 -7.59 -8.57
N ILE A 339 10.23 -6.98 -7.69
CA ILE A 339 10.62 -5.84 -6.85
C ILE A 339 11.81 -6.22 -5.96
N TRP A 340 11.73 -7.35 -5.26
CA TRP A 340 12.84 -7.78 -4.40
C TRP A 340 14.10 -8.12 -5.19
N THR A 341 13.98 -8.83 -6.32
CA THR A 341 15.11 -9.14 -7.20
C THR A 341 15.83 -7.86 -7.63
N PHE A 342 15.07 -6.84 -8.02
CA PHE A 342 15.63 -5.54 -8.35
C PHE A 342 16.36 -4.90 -7.16
N PHE A 343 15.72 -4.81 -5.98
CA PHE A 343 16.32 -4.22 -4.78
C PHE A 343 17.56 -4.96 -4.28
N LYS A 344 17.52 -6.30 -4.28
CA LYS A 344 18.63 -7.17 -3.90
C LYS A 344 19.86 -6.93 -4.79
N SER A 345 19.66 -6.82 -6.11
CA SER A 345 20.76 -6.52 -7.04
C SER A 345 21.46 -5.17 -6.76
N LYS A 346 20.79 -4.24 -6.07
CA LYS A 346 21.38 -2.94 -5.65
C LYS A 346 21.98 -2.97 -4.26
N SER A 347 21.67 -3.99 -3.46
CA SER A 347 22.21 -4.24 -2.13
C SER A 347 23.55 -4.97 -2.15
N GLU A 348 23.77 -5.85 -3.14
CA GLU A 348 24.98 -6.70 -3.25
C GLU A 348 26.16 -5.99 -3.92
N SER A 349 25.94 -4.85 -4.58
CA SER A 349 26.96 -4.15 -5.40
C SER A 349 27.93 -3.25 -4.62
N ALA A 350 27.82 -3.20 -3.29
CA ALA A 350 28.69 -2.38 -2.41
C ALA A 350 29.92 -3.13 -1.86
N SER A 351 30.04 -4.44 -2.07
CA SER A 351 31.13 -5.27 -1.53
C SER A 351 32.19 -5.68 -2.56
N GLY A 352 32.53 -4.79 -3.48
CA GLY A 352 33.62 -5.00 -4.44
C GLY A 352 34.63 -3.84 -4.35
N ASN A 353 35.80 -4.17 -3.79
CA ASN A 353 36.99 -3.35 -3.55
C ASN A 353 37.31 -2.29 -4.60
#